data_AF-A0A7K6X5L9-F1
#
_entry.id   AF-A0A7K6X5L9-F1
#
_cell.length_a   1.000
_cell.length_b   1.000
_cell.length_c   1.000
_cell.angle_alpha   90.00
_cell.angle_beta   90.00
_cell.angle_gamma   90.00
#
_symmetry.space_group_name_H-M   'P 1'
#
loop_
_entity.id
_entity.type
_entity.pdbx_description
1 polymer ?
#
loop_
_entity_poly.entity_id
_entity_poly.type
_entity_poly.pdbx_seq_one_letter_code
_entity_poly.pdbx_strand_id
1 'polypeptide(L)'
;QTQFISAELMDHQLLLLLESLERKIVSQQLHLVENILKCDLDKGEETFLVDAGLLFSHEEEQRLTIALVELSGVQLQEDGSAVPRDQPFEAMAALFVALYALNLLSD
;
A
#
# COMPACT_ATOMS: atom_id res chain seq x y z
N GLN A 1 22.60 -6.07 2.04
CA GLN A 1 21.80 -6.36 0.85
C GLN A 1 20.50 -5.58 1.00
N THR A 2 20.46 -4.33 0.56
CA THR A 2 19.30 -3.42 0.73
C THR A 2 18.87 -2.84 -0.62
N GLN A 3 19.48 -3.30 -1.71
CA GLN A 3 19.42 -2.65 -3.02
C GLN A 3 18.24 -3.12 -3.88
N PHE A 4 17.52 -4.17 -3.46
CA PHE A 4 16.43 -4.74 -4.26
C PHE A 4 15.09 -4.04 -4.04
N ILE A 5 14.76 -3.62 -2.82
CA ILE A 5 13.45 -2.99 -2.52
C ILE A 5 13.36 -1.59 -3.18
N SER A 6 14.49 -0.87 -3.24
CA SER A 6 14.58 0.46 -3.86
C SER A 6 14.48 0.43 -5.39
N ALA A 7 14.73 -0.70 -6.06
CA ALA A 7 14.65 -0.75 -7.51
C ALA A 7 13.19 -0.75 -8.00
N GLU A 8 12.29 -1.31 -7.19
CA GLU A 8 10.86 -1.44 -7.52
C GLU A 8 10.01 -0.28 -6.99
N LEU A 9 10.46 0.42 -5.94
CA LEU A 9 9.80 1.63 -5.44
C LEU A 9 10.38 2.90 -6.06
N MET A 10 9.52 3.77 -6.56
CA MET A 10 9.91 5.09 -7.07
C MET A 10 10.30 6.04 -5.93
N ASP A 11 11.16 7.03 -6.21
CA ASP A 11 11.57 8.07 -5.24
C ASP A 11 10.37 8.76 -4.56
N HIS A 12 9.28 8.96 -5.31
CA HIS A 12 8.04 9.53 -4.77
C HIS A 12 7.37 8.61 -3.74
N GLN A 13 7.38 7.29 -3.93
CA GLN A 13 6.84 6.33 -2.95
C GLN A 13 7.67 6.34 -1.67
N LEU A 14 9.00 6.50 -1.75
CA LEU A 14 9.86 6.60 -0.57
C LEU A 14 9.54 7.84 0.28
N LEU A 15 9.26 8.99 -0.36
CA LEU A 15 8.85 10.20 0.35
C LEU A 15 7.50 10.01 1.07
N LEU A 16 6.54 9.37 0.40
CA LEU A 16 5.24 9.09 1.00
C LEU A 16 5.35 8.09 2.17
N LEU A 17 6.26 7.11 2.09
CA LEU A 17 6.55 6.19 3.20
C LEU A 17 7.15 6.91 4.42
N LEU A 18 8.03 7.90 4.19
CA LEU A 18 8.56 8.74 5.27
C LEU A 18 7.45 9.57 5.93
N GLU A 19 6.58 10.19 5.14
CA GLU A 19 5.44 10.93 5.68
C GLU A 19 4.47 10.01 6.45
N SER A 20 4.26 8.78 5.97
CA SER A 20 3.45 7.77 6.66
C SER A 20 4.00 7.42 8.04
N LEU A 21 5.33 7.34 8.15
CA LEU A 21 6.04 7.08 9.41
C LEU A 21 5.83 8.23 10.39
N GLU A 22 6.03 9.47 9.94
CA GLU A 22 5.84 10.69 10.76
C GLU A 22 4.39 10.81 11.28
N ARG A 23 3.42 10.45 10.43
CA ARG A 23 1.98 10.46 10.76
C ARG A 23 1.53 9.24 11.57
N LYS A 24 2.40 8.24 11.78
CA LYS A 24 2.11 7.00 12.52
C LYS A 24 0.95 6.18 11.94
N ILE A 25 0.89 6.11 10.61
CA ILE A 25 -0.15 5.37 9.87
C ILE A 25 0.36 4.10 9.18
N VAL A 26 1.64 3.76 9.36
CA VAL A 26 2.30 2.61 8.73
C VAL A 26 1.58 1.29 9.06
N SER A 27 1.09 1.12 10.30
CA SER A 27 0.42 -0.13 10.71
C SER A 27 -0.91 -0.35 9.97
N GLN A 28 -1.66 0.73 9.74
CA GLN A 28 -2.93 0.73 9.03
C GLN A 28 -2.69 0.47 7.54
N GLN A 29 -1.68 1.10 6.96
CA GLN A 29 -1.26 0.86 5.57
C GLN A 29 -0.77 -0.57 5.35
N LEU A 30 0.01 -1.11 6.29
CA LEU A 30 0.49 -2.48 6.24
C LEU A 30 -0.69 -3.46 6.24
N HIS A 31 -1.68 -3.25 7.12
CA HIS A 31 -2.88 -4.09 7.18
C HIS A 31 -3.68 -4.04 5.87
N LEU A 32 -3.83 -2.83 5.30
CA LEU A 32 -4.46 -2.65 3.99
C LEU A 32 -3.73 -3.47 2.92
N VAL A 33 -2.43 -3.24 2.74
CA VAL A 33 -1.64 -3.87 1.68
C VAL A 33 -1.57 -5.40 1.87
N GLU A 34 -1.53 -5.89 3.11
CA GLU A 34 -1.61 -7.32 3.40
C GLU A 34 -2.94 -7.92 2.92
N ASN A 35 -4.06 -7.21 3.14
CA ASN A 35 -5.37 -7.66 2.66
C ASN A 35 -5.44 -7.65 1.12
N ILE A 36 -4.88 -6.63 0.46
CA ILE A 36 -4.78 -6.57 -1.00
C ILE A 36 -4.05 -7.80 -1.54
N LEU A 37 -2.87 -8.12 -0.98
CA LEU A 37 -2.06 -9.25 -1.41
C LEU A 37 -2.73 -10.62 -1.14
N LYS A 38 -3.47 -10.75 -0.03
CA LYS A 38 -4.22 -11.99 0.28
C LYS A 38 -5.36 -12.23 -0.71
N CYS A 39 -6.08 -11.17 -1.10
CA CYS A 39 -7.19 -11.30 -2.04
C CYS A 39 -6.74 -11.78 -3.42
N ASP A 40 -5.59 -11.30 -3.91
CA ASP A 40 -5.01 -11.72 -5.20
C ASP A 40 -4.59 -13.21 -5.21
N LEU A 41 -4.08 -13.71 -4.08
CA LEU A 41 -3.65 -15.11 -3.96
C LEU A 41 -4.82 -16.10 -3.94
N ASP A 42 -5.99 -15.69 -3.43
CA ASP A 42 -7.09 -16.62 -3.17
C ASP A 42 -8.00 -16.82 -4.39
N LYS A 43 -8.19 -15.83 -5.27
CA LYS A 43 -9.15 -15.93 -6.39
C LYS A 43 -8.79 -14.99 -7.53
N GLY A 44 -8.90 -15.46 -8.77
CA GLY A 44 -8.97 -14.61 -9.96
C GLY A 44 -10.24 -13.74 -10.03
N GLU A 45 -10.68 -13.18 -8.90
CA GLU A 45 -11.71 -12.16 -8.81
C GLU A 45 -11.03 -10.80 -8.95
N GLU A 46 -11.33 -10.11 -10.06
CA GLU A 46 -10.70 -8.85 -10.50
C GLU A 46 -11.00 -7.64 -9.58
N THR A 47 -11.75 -7.81 -8.49
CA THR A 47 -12.22 -6.71 -7.65
C THR A 47 -12.38 -7.15 -6.21
N PHE A 48 -11.75 -6.45 -5.26
CA PHE A 48 -11.89 -6.73 -3.82
C PHE A 48 -12.33 -5.47 -3.06
N LEU A 49 -13.21 -5.61 -2.05
CA LEU A 49 -13.71 -4.50 -1.24
C LEU A 49 -12.79 -4.24 -0.04
N VAL A 50 -12.10 -3.11 -0.05
CA VAL A 50 -11.51 -2.51 1.15
C VAL A 50 -12.18 -1.18 1.44
N ASP A 51 -12.90 -1.12 2.55
CA ASP A 51 -13.39 0.16 3.06
C ASP A 51 -12.21 0.96 3.66
N ALA A 52 -11.49 1.67 2.80
CA ALA A 52 -10.39 2.56 3.18
C ALA A 52 -10.88 3.69 4.10
N GLY A 53 -12.16 4.05 4.05
CA GLY A 53 -12.77 5.04 4.95
C GLY A 53 -12.88 4.58 6.40
N LEU A 54 -12.86 3.26 6.64
CA LEU A 54 -12.81 2.70 8.00
C LEU A 54 -11.39 2.60 8.56
N LEU A 55 -10.36 2.66 7.71
CA LEU A 55 -8.97 2.51 8.12
C LEU A 55 -8.30 3.84 8.50
N PHE A 56 -8.79 4.96 7.97
CA PHE A 56 -8.20 6.29 8.20
C PHE A 56 -9.25 7.30 8.66
N SER A 57 -8.99 7.95 9.79
CA SER A 57 -9.88 8.99 10.33
C SER A 57 -9.68 10.35 9.68
N HIS A 58 -8.58 10.56 8.96
CA HIS A 58 -8.24 11.82 8.31
C HIS A 58 -8.10 11.68 6.79
N GLU A 59 -8.72 12.60 6.05
CA GLU A 59 -8.71 12.63 4.58
C GLU A 59 -7.29 12.70 4.00
N GLU A 60 -6.36 13.35 4.69
CA GLU A 60 -4.94 13.41 4.28
C GLU A 60 -4.26 12.04 4.37
N GLU A 61 -4.50 11.29 5.45
CA GLU A 61 -3.93 9.94 5.64
C GLU A 61 -4.51 8.96 4.62
N GLN A 62 -5.80 9.10 4.30
CA GLN A 62 -6.46 8.34 3.26
C GLN A 62 -5.85 8.65 1.89
N ARG A 63 -5.73 9.94 1.51
CA ARG A 63 -5.12 10.35 0.23
C ARG A 63 -3.69 9.87 0.08
N LEU A 64 -2.91 9.97 1.16
CA LEU A 64 -1.53 9.49 1.18
C LEU A 64 -1.46 7.99 0.90
N THR A 65 -2.30 7.21 1.59
CA THR A 65 -2.35 5.76 1.42
C THR A 65 -2.82 5.37 0.02
N ILE A 66 -3.83 6.05 -0.52
CA ILE A 66 -4.28 5.85 -1.90
C ILE A 66 -3.12 6.06 -2.87
N ALA A 67 -2.37 7.15 -2.72
CA ALA A 67 -1.22 7.43 -3.58
C ALA A 67 -0.16 6.32 -3.53
N LEU A 68 0.16 5.77 -2.35
CA LEU A 68 1.10 4.65 -2.21
C LEU A 68 0.63 3.39 -2.96
N VAL A 69 -0.63 3.03 -2.77
CA VAL A 69 -1.24 1.83 -3.39
C VAL A 69 -1.33 1.99 -4.91
N GLU A 70 -1.75 3.15 -5.39
CA GLU A 70 -1.85 3.47 -6.82
C GLU A 70 -0.50 3.50 -7.53
N LEU A 71 0.53 4.08 -6.89
CA LEU A 71 1.89 4.07 -7.42
C LEU A 71 2.48 2.65 -7.45
N SER A 72 1.90 1.71 -6.69
CA SER A 72 2.29 0.30 -6.63
C SER A 72 1.45 -0.59 -7.55
N GLY A 73 0.66 -0.01 -8.45
CA GLY A 73 -0.08 -0.77 -9.47
C GLY A 73 -1.47 -1.25 -9.07
N VAL A 74 -2.09 -0.69 -8.04
CA VAL A 74 -3.48 -1.02 -7.69
C VAL A 74 -4.31 0.24 -7.62
N GLN A 75 -5.42 0.29 -8.37
CA GLN A 75 -6.37 1.38 -8.31
C GLN A 75 -7.40 1.13 -7.22
N LEU A 76 -7.59 2.10 -6.32
CA LEU A 76 -8.69 2.12 -5.37
C LEU A 76 -9.85 2.92 -5.95
N GLN A 77 -11.05 2.35 -5.93
CA GLN A 77 -12.28 2.96 -6.40
C GLN A 77 -13.03 3.63 -5.25
N GLU A 78 -13.91 4.57 -5.59
CA GLU A 78 -14.74 5.30 -4.62
C GLU A 78 -15.68 4.39 -3.81
N ASP A 79 -16.04 3.24 -4.36
CA ASP A 79 -16.85 2.22 -3.69
C ASP A 79 -16.05 1.33 -2.72
N GLY A 80 -14.76 1.64 -2.53
CA GLY A 80 -13.83 0.86 -1.73
C GLY A 80 -13.29 -0.37 -2.45
N SER A 81 -13.68 -0.62 -3.69
CA SER A 81 -13.08 -1.73 -4.43
C SER A 81 -11.64 -1.40 -4.86
N ALA A 82 -10.78 -2.40 -4.99
CA ALA A 82 -9.51 -2.22 -5.68
C ALA A 82 -9.28 -3.20 -6.80
N VAL A 83 -8.62 -2.69 -7.84
CA VAL A 83 -8.43 -3.34 -9.13
C VAL A 83 -6.95 -3.25 -9.50
N PRO A 84 -6.32 -4.37 -9.91
CA PRO A 84 -4.97 -4.33 -10.46
C PRO A 84 -4.88 -3.42 -11.69
N ARG A 85 -3.84 -2.58 -11.77
CA ARG A 85 -3.46 -1.87 -13.01
C ARG A 85 -2.46 -2.72 -13.80
N ASP A 86 -2.15 -2.28 -15.02
CA ASP A 86 -1.14 -2.88 -15.91
C ASP A 86 0.31 -2.84 -15.36
N GLN A 87 0.52 -2.54 -14.07
CA GLN A 87 1.82 -2.51 -13.42
C GLN A 87 2.20 -3.88 -12.83
N PRO A 88 3.50 -4.21 -12.76
CA PRO A 88 3.96 -5.49 -12.23
C PRO A 88 3.58 -5.64 -10.76
N PHE A 89 3.06 -6.81 -10.37
CA PHE A 89 2.66 -7.15 -9.00
C PHE A 89 3.82 -7.02 -7.99
N GLU A 90 5.05 -7.08 -8.49
CA GLU A 90 6.30 -6.88 -7.76
C GLU A 90 6.33 -5.54 -7.00
N ALA A 91 5.73 -4.48 -7.55
CA ALA A 91 5.68 -3.18 -6.89
C ALA A 91 4.82 -3.22 -5.61
N MET A 92 3.69 -3.95 -5.63
CA MET A 92 2.84 -4.13 -4.45
C MET A 92 3.53 -4.99 -3.38
N ALA A 93 4.22 -6.05 -3.80
CA ALA A 93 5.04 -6.85 -2.89
C ALA A 93 6.19 -6.03 -2.27
N ALA A 94 6.84 -5.17 -3.06
CA ALA A 94 7.88 -4.26 -2.57
C ALA A 94 7.32 -3.25 -1.55
N LEU A 95 6.13 -2.68 -1.80
CA LEU A 95 5.44 -1.82 -0.86
C LEU A 95 5.14 -2.55 0.46
N PHE A 96 4.63 -3.78 0.40
CA PHE A 96 4.39 -4.59 1.60
C PHE A 96 5.66 -4.79 2.43
N VAL A 97 6.76 -5.19 1.79
CA VAL A 97 8.04 -5.42 2.48
C VAL A 97 8.55 -4.13 3.12
N ALA A 98 8.43 -3.00 2.42
CA ALA A 98 8.83 -1.70 2.95
C ALA A 98 7.99 -1.30 4.17
N LEU A 99 6.66 -1.41 4.09
CA LEU A 99 5.75 -1.13 5.21
C LEU A 99 6.00 -2.06 6.40
N TYR A 100 6.25 -3.35 6.16
CA TYR A 100 6.56 -4.31 7.21
C TYR A 100 7.87 -3.95 7.92
N ALA A 101 8.92 -3.63 7.16
CA ALA A 101 10.20 -3.20 7.72
C ALA A 101 10.05 -1.89 8.53
N LEU A 102 9.30 -0.91 8.02
CA LEU A 102 9.05 0.33 8.73
C LEU A 102 8.24 0.09 10.01
N ASN A 103 7.22 -0.75 9.97
CA ASN A 103 6.42 -1.09 11.15
C ASN A 103 7.29 -1.69 12.25
N LEU A 104 8.21 -2.61 11.92
CA LEU A 104 9.15 -3.20 12.88
C LEU A 104 10.15 -2.20 13.46
N LEU A 105 10.50 -1.15 12.72
CA LEU A 105 11.44 -0.11 13.16
C LEU A 105 10.75 1.04 13.92
N SER A 106 9.42 1.07 13.89
CA SER A 106 8.60 2.10 14.53
C SER A 106 8.16 1.74 15.95
N ASP A 107 8.43 0.49 16.36
CA ASP A 107 8.23 -0.02 17.72
C ASP A 107 9.31 0.47 18.71
#